data_AF-A0A1N7SXX9-F1
#
_entry.id   AF-A0A1N7SXX9-F1
#
_cell.length_a   1.000
_cell.length_b   1.000
_cell.length_c   1.000
_cell.angle_alpha   90.00
_cell.angle_beta   90.00
_cell.angle_gamma   90.00
#
_symmetry.space_group_name_H-M   'P 1'
#
loop_
_entity.id
_entity.type
_entity.pdbx_description
1 polymer ?
#
loop_
_entity_poly.entity_id
_entity_poly.type
_entity_poly.pdbx_seq_one_letter_code
_entity_poly.pdbx_strand_id
1 'polypeptide(L)'
;MALVLQAHALGLAAHQMSGFDVNAFRRAFALPDDVEVIAIISLGHYGEVDKLDPVLREREKSVRQRLPLADIAYGGGWKKAF
;
A
#
# COMPACT_ATOMS: atom_id res chain seq x y z
N MET A 1 -3.38 -3.78 9.66
CA MET A 1 -4.02 -4.01 8.34
C MET A 1 -5.56 -3.98 8.36
N ALA A 2 -6.23 -3.77 9.49
CA ALA A 2 -7.70 -3.79 9.57
C ALA A 2 -8.40 -2.83 8.58
N LEU A 3 -7.88 -1.61 8.40
CA LEU A 3 -8.44 -0.62 7.45
C LEU A 3 -8.54 -1.15 6.02
N VAL A 4 -7.46 -1.77 5.52
CA VAL A 4 -7.38 -2.24 4.12
C VAL A 4 -8.29 -3.44 3.90
N LEU A 5 -8.37 -4.34 4.88
CA LEU A 5 -9.27 -5.48 4.85
C LEU A 5 -10.74 -5.03 4.83
N GLN A 6 -11.08 -4.05 5.68
CA GLN A 6 -12.44 -3.52 5.73
C GLN A 6 -12.79 -2.74 4.46
N ALA A 7 -11.87 -1.94 3.92
CA ALA A 7 -12.07 -1.26 2.64
C ALA A 7 -12.40 -2.28 1.54
N HIS A 8 -11.63 -3.37 1.44
CA HIS A 8 -11.90 -4.44 0.49
C HIS A 8 -13.27 -5.09 0.71
N ALA A 9 -13.65 -5.39 1.96
CA ALA A 9 -14.96 -5.94 2.29
C ALA A 9 -16.13 -5.01 1.89
N LEU A 10 -15.87 -3.70 1.83
CA LEU A 10 -16.83 -2.69 1.38
C LEU A 10 -16.76 -2.42 -0.13
N GLY A 11 -15.96 -3.17 -0.90
CA GLY A 11 -15.79 -2.96 -2.34
C GLY A 11 -14.92 -1.75 -2.71
N LEU A 12 -14.12 -1.25 -1.76
CA LEU A 12 -13.20 -0.13 -1.96
C LEU A 12 -11.77 -0.62 -2.19
N ALA A 13 -11.04 0.10 -3.03
CA ALA A 13 -9.60 0.04 -3.12
C ALA A 13 -8.97 0.89 -1.99
N ALA A 14 -7.87 0.39 -1.42
CA ALA A 14 -7.03 1.13 -0.49
C ALA A 14 -5.56 1.05 -0.92
N HIS A 15 -4.91 2.19 -1.11
CA HIS A 15 -3.51 2.25 -1.54
C HIS A 15 -2.70 3.09 -0.54
N GLN A 16 -1.74 2.46 0.15
CA GLN A 16 -0.85 3.17 1.08
C GLN A 16 0.38 3.69 0.34
N MET A 17 0.76 4.95 0.60
CA MET A 17 1.86 5.65 -0.08
C MET A 17 2.73 6.36 0.94
N SER A 18 4.04 6.34 0.73
CA SER A 18 5.02 7.13 1.49
C SER A 18 5.60 8.31 0.69
N GLY A 19 5.35 8.39 -0.61
CA GLY A 19 5.89 9.42 -1.51
C GLY A 19 5.14 10.76 -1.45
N PHE A 20 5.10 11.42 -0.29
CA PHE A 20 4.47 12.73 -0.11
C PHE A 20 5.38 13.68 0.70
N ASP A 21 5.13 14.99 0.62
CA ASP A 21 5.85 15.98 1.42
C ASP A 21 5.32 15.99 2.86
N VAL A 22 6.01 15.26 3.73
CA VAL A 22 5.70 15.16 5.16
C VAL A 22 5.73 16.53 5.84
N ASN A 23 6.67 17.40 5.49
CA ASN A 23 6.80 18.72 6.12
C ASN A 23 5.65 19.65 5.70
N ALA A 24 5.25 19.62 4.44
CA ALA A 24 4.07 20.35 3.98
C ALA A 24 2.80 19.84 4.66
N PHE A 25 2.63 18.52 4.79
CA PHE A 25 1.49 17.92 5.49
C PHE A 25 1.46 18.36 6.97
N ARG A 26 2.59 18.29 7.68
CA ARG A 26 2.69 18.74 9.08
C ARG A 26 2.27 20.19 9.26
N ARG A 27 2.75 21.09 8.40
CA ARG A 27 2.37 22.52 8.45
C ARG A 27 0.89 22.72 8.15
N ALA A 28 0.35 22.05 7.14
CA ALA A 28 -1.03 22.21 6.71
C ALA A 28 -2.04 21.76 7.78
N PHE A 29 -1.70 20.72 8.56
CA PHE A 29 -2.58 20.13 9.57
C PHE A 29 -2.17 20.45 11.02
N ALA A 30 -1.17 21.32 11.22
CA ALA A 30 -0.65 21.71 12.53
C ALA A 30 -0.36 20.50 13.45
N LEU A 31 0.38 19.52 12.92
CA LEU A 31 0.67 18.29 13.66
C LEU A 31 1.61 18.53 14.85
N PRO A 32 1.35 17.93 16.02
CA PRO A 32 2.26 17.91 17.16
C PRO A 32 3.62 17.27 16.82
N ASP A 33 4.67 17.71 17.53
CA ASP A 33 6.05 17.25 17.31
C ASP A 33 6.28 15.77 17.63
N ASP A 34 5.42 15.18 18.46
CA ASP A 34 5.45 13.76 18.85
C ASP A 34 4.65 12.83 17.93
N VAL A 35 4.07 13.34 16.84
CA VAL A 35 3.31 12.54 15.86
C VAL A 35 4.16 12.29 14.62
N GLU A 36 4.34 11.03 14.22
CA GLU A 36 5.01 10.66 12.97
C GLU A 36 3.99 10.35 11.85
N VAL A 37 4.21 10.90 10.65
CA VAL A 37 3.35 10.65 9.48
C VAL A 37 4.02 9.60 8.59
N ILE A 38 3.60 8.34 8.73
CA ILE A 38 4.28 7.20 8.10
C ILE A 38 3.72 6.90 6.70
N ALA A 39 2.43 7.16 6.48
CA ALA A 39 1.77 6.88 5.20
C ALA A 39 0.52 7.73 4.98
N ILE A 40 0.21 7.99 3.71
CA ILE A 40 -1.11 8.43 3.25
C ILE A 40 -1.81 7.24 2.61
N ILE A 41 -3.10 7.05 2.89
CA ILE A 41 -3.89 5.97 2.30
C ILE A 41 -5.03 6.59 1.49
N SER A 42 -5.03 6.38 0.18
CA SER A 42 -6.20 6.71 -0.65
C SER A 42 -7.27 5.63 -0.51
N LEU A 43 -8.53 6.03 -0.52
CA LEU A 43 -9.70 5.17 -0.47
C LEU A 43 -10.67 5.57 -1.59
N GLY A 44 -11.21 4.60 -2.30
CA GLY A 44 -12.19 4.86 -3.35
C GLY A 44 -12.68 3.60 -4.06
N HIS A 45 -13.73 3.74 -4.85
CA HIS A 45 -14.17 2.68 -5.76
C HIS A 45 -13.20 2.56 -6.93
N TYR A 46 -13.12 1.36 -7.51
CA TYR A 46 -12.38 1.15 -8.74
C TYR A 46 -12.98 2.00 -9.87
N GLY A 47 -12.11 2.71 -10.58
CA GLY A 47 -12.46 3.46 -11.79
C GLY A 47 -12.23 2.65 -13.07
N GLU A 48 -12.43 3.32 -14.21
CA GLU A 48 -12.12 2.73 -15.51
C GLU A 48 -10.60 2.70 -15.73
N VAL A 49 -10.05 1.49 -15.89
CA VAL A 49 -8.62 1.25 -16.07
C VAL A 49 -8.04 1.97 -17.31
N ASP A 50 -8.84 2.15 -18.36
CA ASP A 50 -8.39 2.77 -19.60
C ASP A 50 -8.23 4.30 -19.50
N LYS A 51 -8.70 4.92 -18.41
CA LYS A 51 -8.43 6.33 -18.08
C LYS A 51 -7.04 6.56 -17.47
N LEU A 52 -6.35 5.50 -17.05
CA LEU A 52 -4.99 5.59 -16.52
C LEU A 52 -3.97 5.80 -17.64
N ASP A 53 -2.88 6.49 -17.30
CA ASP A 53 -1.68 6.56 -18.15
C ASP A 53 -1.18 5.15 -18.49
N PRO A 54 -0.56 4.93 -19.67
CA PRO A 54 -0.22 3.60 -20.15
C PRO A 54 0.56 2.74 -19.14
N VAL A 55 1.56 3.32 -18.47
CA VAL A 55 2.37 2.59 -17.47
C VAL A 55 1.53 2.16 -16.26
N LEU A 56 0.61 3.01 -15.80
CA LEU A 56 -0.26 2.70 -14.67
C LEU A 56 -1.33 1.68 -15.05
N ARG A 57 -1.86 1.78 -16.28
CA ARG A 57 -2.82 0.83 -16.85
C ARG A 57 -2.25 -0.59 -16.93
N GLU A 58 -1.03 -0.74 -17.44
CA GLU A 58 -0.36 -2.04 -17.50
C GLU A 58 -0.11 -2.61 -16.10
N ARG A 59 0.29 -1.77 -15.14
CA ARG A 59 0.48 -2.20 -13.74
C ARG A 59 -0.82 -2.63 -13.07
N GLU A 60 -1.94 -1.95 -13.32
CA GLU A 60 -3.24 -2.30 -12.77
C GLU A 60 -3.74 -3.66 -13.29
N LYS A 61 -3.44 -3.99 -14.55
CA LYS A 61 -3.80 -5.27 -15.19
C LYS A 61 -2.83 -6.41 -14.88
N SER A 62 -1.65 -6.11 -14.33
CA SER A 62 -0.58 -7.10 -14.12
C SER A 62 -0.94 -8.11 -13.03
N VAL A 63 -0.64 -9.39 -13.28
CA VAL A 63 -0.81 -10.45 -12.28
C VAL A 63 0.18 -10.22 -11.14
N ARG A 64 -0.33 -10.30 -9.91
CA ARG A 64 0.47 -10.11 -8.71
C ARG A 64 1.43 -11.28 -8.51
N GLN A 65 2.72 -10.98 -8.55
CA GLN A 65 3.78 -11.94 -8.24
C GLN A 65 4.24 -11.79 -6.78
N ARG A 66 4.66 -12.89 -6.17
CA ARG A 66 5.21 -12.98 -4.82
C ARG A 66 6.42 -13.88 -4.83
N LEU A 67 7.34 -13.66 -3.89
CA LEU A 67 8.41 -14.62 -3.64
C LEU A 67 7.80 -15.96 -3.18
N PRO A 68 8.40 -17.10 -3.58
CA PRO A 68 8.09 -18.40 -3.00
C PRO A 68 8.11 -18.36 -1.47
N LEU A 69 7.22 -19.12 -0.82
CA LEU A 69 7.13 -19.15 0.64
C LEU A 69 8.45 -19.58 1.28
N ALA A 70 9.12 -20.58 0.68
CA ALA A 70 10.42 -21.10 1.13
C ALA A 70 11.54 -20.05 1.18
N ASP A 71 11.40 -18.94 0.44
CA ASP A 71 12.41 -17.88 0.40
C ASP A 71 12.25 -16.89 1.56
N ILE A 72 11.04 -16.79 2.13
CA ILE A 72 10.67 -15.78 3.15
C ILE A 72 10.19 -16.36 4.49
N ALA A 73 9.87 -17.65 4.54
CA ALA A 73 9.49 -18.37 5.76
C ALA A 73 10.54 -19.42 6.10
N TYR A 74 11.02 -19.41 7.35
CA TYR A 74 12.09 -20.29 7.81
C TYR A 74 11.64 -21.16 8.99
N GLY A 75 12.16 -22.40 9.04
CA GLY A 75 11.90 -23.38 10.10
C GLY A 75 13.17 -23.75 10.86
N GLY A 76 13.16 -23.58 12.19
CA GLY A 76 14.25 -24.05 13.06
C GLY A 76 15.61 -23.36 12.86
N GLY A 77 15.70 -22.31 12.06
CA GLY A 77 16.91 -21.50 11.89
C GLY A 77 16.80 -20.49 10.75
N TRP A 78 17.62 -19.44 10.81
CA TRP A 78 17.69 -18.43 9.74
C TRP A 78 18.12 -19.04 8.41
N LYS A 79 17.45 -18.70 7.30
CA LYS A 79 17.69 -19.25 5.95
C LYS A 79 17.57 -20.77 5.82
N LYS A 80 16.88 -21.43 6.76
CA LYS A 80 16.44 -22.82 6.59
C LYS A 80 14.97 -22.78 6.17
N ALA A 81 14.69 -23.09 4.91
CA ALA A 81 13.33 -23.07 4.38
C ALA A 81 12.37 -23.85 5.30
N PHE A 82 11.19 -23.27 5.52
CA PHE A 82 10.10 -23.91 6.28
C PHE A 82 9.58 -25.16 5.58
#